data_AF-A0A1Q7RP41-F1
#
_entry.id   AF-A0A1Q7RP41-F1
#
_cell.length_a   1.000
_cell.length_b   1.000
_cell.length_c   1.000
_cell.angle_alpha   90.00
_cell.angle_beta   90.00
_cell.angle_gamma   90.00
#
_symmetry.space_group_name_H-M   'P 1'
#
loop_
_entity.id
_entity.type
_entity.pdbx_description
1 polymer ?
#
loop_
_entity_poly.entity_id
_entity_poly.type
_entity_poly.pdbx_seq_one_letter_code
_entity_poly.pdbx_strand_id
1 'polypeptide(L)' 'MAMRHASRFTGGVMEIDETSLEELRSLSPRGAYEAVRRAVLQNPWGASSEDLRSALEQMVAAGILTWDEVERFEVS' A
#
# COMPACT_ATOMS: atom_id res chain seq x y z
N MET A 1 -5.47 2.31 -25.35
CA MET A 1 -4.83 3.48 -24.70
C MET A 1 -5.00 3.27 -23.21
N ALA A 2 -3.90 2.99 -22.49
CA ALA A 2 -3.93 2.44 -21.13
C ALA A 2 -4.51 3.44 -20.12
N MET A 3 -5.54 3.03 -19.38
CA MET A 3 -6.11 3.74 -18.24
C MET A 3 -5.03 3.91 -17.18
N ARG A 4 -4.67 5.17 -16.90
CA ARG A 4 -3.97 5.52 -15.67
C ARG A 4 -5.01 5.43 -14.54
N HIS A 5 -5.00 4.34 -13.78
CA HIS A 5 -5.69 4.29 -12.48
C HIS A 5 -4.95 5.29 -11.58
N ALA A 6 -5.46 6.52 -11.56
CA ALA A 6 -4.97 7.55 -10.68
C ALA A 6 -5.60 7.30 -9.31
N SER A 7 -4.79 6.80 -8.37
CA SER A 7 -5.09 6.87 -6.94
C SER A 7 -5.56 8.28 -6.63
N ARG A 8 -6.80 8.44 -6.16
CA ARG A 8 -7.34 9.76 -5.83
C ARG A 8 -6.75 10.18 -4.50
N PHE A 9 -5.89 11.19 -4.53
CA PHE A 9 -5.43 11.88 -3.34
C PHE A 9 -6.51 12.89 -2.89
N THR A 10 -7.40 12.46 -2.00
CA THR A 10 -8.33 13.35 -1.29
C THR A 10 -7.77 13.71 0.07
N GLY A 11 -7.09 14.85 0.17
CA GLY A 11 -6.80 15.51 1.45
C GLY A 11 -5.97 14.70 2.45
N GLY A 12 -4.67 14.53 2.18
CA GLY A 12 -3.68 14.14 3.20
C GLY A 12 -3.55 12.65 3.52
N VAL A 13 -4.45 11.80 3.03
CA VAL A 13 -4.36 10.35 3.22
C VAL A 13 -4.34 9.68 1.85
N MET A 14 -3.28 8.93 1.56
CA MET A 14 -3.20 8.11 0.35
C MET A 14 -4.24 6.98 0.43
N GLU A 15 -5.27 6.99 -0.42
CA GLU A 15 -6.24 5.89 -0.53
C GLU A 15 -5.82 4.90 -1.64
N ILE A 16 -5.82 3.61 -1.30
CA ILE A 16 -5.62 2.51 -2.24
C ILE A 16 -6.99 2.13 -2.82
N ASP A 17 -7.13 2.19 -4.13
CA ASP A 17 -8.38 1.81 -4.78
C ASP A 17 -8.64 0.30 -4.69
N GLU A 18 -9.92 -0.08 -4.80
CA GLU A 18 -10.35 -1.47 -4.65
C GLU A 18 -9.69 -2.43 -5.64
N THR A 19 -9.45 -2.00 -6.88
CA THR A 19 -8.75 -2.81 -7.90
C THR A 19 -7.31 -3.09 -7.47
N SER A 20 -6.60 -2.07 -6.99
CA SER A 20 -5.26 -2.24 -6.44
C SER A 20 -5.24 -3.19 -5.22
N LEU A 21 -6.27 -3.14 -4.35
CA LEU A 21 -6.38 -4.08 -3.23
C LEU A 21 -6.62 -5.52 -3.69
N GLU A 22 -7.43 -5.74 -4.72
CA GLU A 22 -7.62 -7.07 -5.32
C GLU A 22 -6.33 -7.63 -5.93
N GLU A 23 -5.55 -6.79 -6.62
CA GLU A 23 -4.24 -7.18 -7.14
C GLU A 23 -3.29 -7.55 -5.99
N LEU A 24 -3.24 -6.76 -4.92
CA LEU A 24 -2.43 -7.03 -3.75
C LEU A 24 -2.85 -8.32 -3.02
N ARG A 25 -4.14 -8.65 -2.97
CA ARG A 25 -4.66 -9.92 -2.42
C ARG A 25 -4.19 -11.14 -3.21
N SER A 26 -3.89 -10.98 -4.48
CA SER A 26 -3.39 -12.08 -5.32
C SER A 26 -1.91 -12.39 -5.08
N LEU A 27 -1.19 -11.52 -4.38
CA LEU A 27 0.23 -11.69 -4.04
C LEU A 27 0.41 -12.44 -2.72
N SER A 28 1.64 -12.91 -2.47
CA SER A 28 2.01 -13.35 -1.12
C SER A 28 2.04 -12.15 -0.16
N PRO A 29 1.85 -12.35 1.16
CA PRO A 29 1.91 -11.26 2.14
C PRO A 29 3.17 -10.40 2.04
N ARG A 30 4.34 -11.04 1.91
CA ARG A 30 5.62 -10.35 1.68
C ARG A 30 5.60 -9.54 0.37
N GLY A 31 5.09 -10.12 -0.71
CA GLY A 31 5.00 -9.45 -2.02
C GLY A 31 4.07 -8.23 -1.99
N ALA A 32 2.93 -8.35 -1.31
CA ALA A 32 1.99 -7.25 -1.14
C ALA A 32 2.62 -6.10 -0.34
N TYR A 33 3.30 -6.41 0.78
CA TYR A 33 4.02 -5.43 1.60
C TYR A 33 5.10 -4.70 0.79
N GLU A 34 5.95 -5.43 0.07
CA GLU A 34 7.03 -4.84 -0.73
C GLU A 34 6.49 -4.00 -1.90
N ALA A 35 5.39 -4.42 -2.52
CA ALA A 35 4.74 -3.68 -3.60
C ALA A 35 4.22 -2.32 -3.11
N VAL A 36 3.49 -2.29 -1.98
CA VAL A 36 2.98 -1.05 -1.38
C VAL A 36 4.11 -0.16 -0.90
N ARG A 37 5.10 -0.73 -0.19
CA ARG A 37 6.28 0.02 0.26
C ARG A 37 7.01 0.67 -0.92
N ARG A 38 7.19 -0.05 -2.02
CA ARG A 38 7.81 0.50 -3.23
C ARG A 38 6.95 1.57 -3.88
N ALA A 39 5.64 1.38 -3.97
CA ALA A 39 4.72 2.36 -4.55
C ALA A 39 4.75 3.69 -3.77
N VAL A 40 4.74 3.63 -2.44
CA VAL A 40 4.84 4.82 -1.59
C VAL A 40 6.21 5.48 -1.72
N LEU A 41 7.31 4.71 -1.63
CA LEU A 41 8.67 5.25 -1.71
C LEU A 41 9.04 5.81 -3.08
N GLN A 42 8.41 5.32 -4.15
CA GLN A 42 8.61 5.84 -5.50
C GLN A 42 7.72 7.04 -5.84
N ASN A 43 6.87 7.49 -4.91
CA ASN A 43 6.03 8.66 -5.12
C ASN A 43 6.91 9.93 -5.23
N PRO A 44 6.95 10.60 -6.40
CA PRO A 44 7.81 11.77 -6.63
C PRO A 44 7.37 13.02 -5.85
N TRP A 45 6.19 13.00 -5.24
CA TRP A 45 5.63 14.10 -4.46
C TRP A 45 6.03 14.08 -2.98
N GLY A 46 6.90 13.14 -2.59
CA GLY A 46 7.41 12.97 -1.25
C GLY A 46 6.75 11.76 -0.59
N ALA A 47 7.51 10.69 -0.44
CA ALA A 47 7.10 9.56 0.37
C ALA A 47 7.17 9.97 1.85
N SER A 48 6.02 10.13 2.51
CA SER A 48 5.98 10.29 3.96
C SER A 48 5.90 8.94 4.66
N SER A 49 6.50 8.83 5.85
CA SER A 49 6.25 7.70 6.75
C SER A 49 4.77 7.57 7.11
N GLU A 50 4.04 8.69 7.09
CA GLU A 50 2.59 8.74 7.35
C GLU A 50 1.79 8.16 6.18
N ASP A 51 2.23 8.36 4.93
CA ASP A 51 1.62 7.75 3.75
C ASP A 51 1.84 6.23 3.74
N LEU A 52 3.06 5.79 4.08
CA LEU A 52 3.36 4.37 4.17
C LEU A 52 2.50 3.69 5.25
N ARG A 53 2.41 4.32 6.43
CA ARG A 53 1.56 3.84 7.50
C ARG A 53 0.10 3.75 7.07
N SER A 54 -0.43 4.81 6.45
CA SER A 54 -1.82 4.84 5.96
C SER A 54 -2.09 3.73 4.93
N ALA A 55 -1.10 3.43 4.08
CA ALA A 55 -1.17 2.34 3.12
C ALA A 55 -1.27 0.97 3.81
N LEU A 56 -0.41 0.73 4.80
CA LEU A 56 -0.36 -0.52 5.56
C LEU A 56 -1.63 -0.71 6.40
N GLU A 57 -2.16 0.36 6.99
CA GLU A 57 -3.44 0.35 7.69
C GLU A 57 -4.58 -0.11 6.77
N GLN A 58 -4.62 0.36 5.52
CA GLN A 58 -5.61 -0.08 4.53
C GLN A 58 -5.42 -1.55 4.11
N MET A 59 -4.18 -2.03 3.96
CA MET A 59 -3.92 -3.44 3.68
C MET A 59 -4.40 -4.35 4.81
N VAL A 60 -4.20 -3.93 6.07
CA VAL A 60 -4.67 -4.67 7.25
C VAL A 60 -6.19 -4.64 7.33
N ALA A 61 -6.81 -3.47 7.14
CA ALA A 61 -8.26 -3.33 7.12
C ALA A 61 -8.91 -4.17 6.00
N ALA A 62 -8.23 -4.33 4.86
CA ALA A 62 -8.67 -5.16 3.75
C ALA A 62 -8.40 -6.66 3.93
N GLY A 63 -7.76 -7.07 5.04
CA GLY A 63 -7.43 -8.46 5.36
C GLY A 63 -6.30 -9.04 4.51
N ILE A 64 -5.49 -8.18 3.88
CA ILE A 64 -4.34 -8.58 3.03
C ILE A 64 -3.13 -8.91 3.88
N LEU A 65 -2.94 -8.13 4.96
CA LEU A 65 -1.87 -8.29 5.94
C LEU A 65 -2.44 -8.31 7.35
N THR A 66 -1.64 -8.81 8.27
CA THR A 66 -1.80 -8.61 9.71
C THR A 66 -0.73 -7.65 10.23
N TRP A 67 -0.98 -7.00 11.37
CA TRP A 67 0.03 -6.14 12.01
C TRP A 67 1.30 -6.92 12.38
N ASP A 68 1.19 -8.16 12.85
CA ASP A 68 2.32 -9.05 13.09
C ASP A 68 3.19 -9.26 11.84
N GLU A 69 2.56 -9.43 10.67
CA GLU A 69 3.29 -9.57 9.40
C GLU A 69 4.00 -8.26 9.01
N VAL A 70 3.33 -7.12 9.19
CA VAL A 70 3.92 -5.80 8.92
C VAL A 70 5.17 -5.59 9.78
N GLU A 71 5.07 -5.78 11.11
CA GLU A 71 6.19 -5.63 12.03
C GLU A 71 7.34 -6.59 11.67
N ARG A 72 7.00 -7.85 11.33
CA ARG A 72 7.99 -8.84 10.91
C ARG A 72 8.72 -8.43 9.63
N PHE A 73 8.05 -7.75 8.71
CA PHE A 73 8.65 -7.31 7.45
C PHE A 73 9.41 -5.98 7.56
N GLU A 74 9.10 -5.14 8.54
CA GLU A 74 9.86 -3.91 8.84
C GLU A 74 11.25 -4.20 9.44
N VAL A 75 11.36 -5.28 10.23
CA VAL A 75 12.60 -5.65 10.94
C VAL A 75 13.53 -6.53 10.08
N SER A 76 13.05 -7.05 8.95
CA SER A 76 13.74 -8.00 8.07
C SER A 76 14.46 -7.37 6.90
#